data_AF-A0AAD5KKL2-F1
#
_entry.id   AF-A0AAD5KKL2-F1
#
_cell.length_a   1.000
_cell.length_b   1.000
_cell.length_c   1.000
_cell.angle_alpha   90.00
_cell.angle_beta   90.00
_cell.angle_gamma   90.00
#
_symmetry.space_group_name_H-M   'P 1'
#
loop_
_entity.id
_entity.type
_entity.pdbx_description
1 polymer ?
#
loop_
_entity_poly.entity_id
_entity_poly.type
_entity_poly.pdbx_seq_one_letter_code
_entity_poly.pdbx_strand_id
1 'polypeptide(L)'
;MDATPKLQTSLSSIQTILLTLCLLQYINPTHPIYATVCDCNNVKIRGILDLESPYYCNNDAMENQHSTRIPTSYTLITNQKPAATWKGWTCRQWTKTKKITGSFWIGSFDTTYSKETKLITPLECWRMVNDKKCGENNMQTGPTSISFTATPTGEGKWYAVKEYHTLNCIAEQITVRQERPDQPIESPFGLLNTTQQGGQYFINQNVIVWGERTTNHSYSQTLLKGKGYLEIPRAPEINNSSRLLDDIRQIEISFLNKPDKDVAATGFKVTGIPLTYLTFPAETTKILYETFKATINICLKNTNLITSVCEEYRYLHKSRPQRSLLQEVQFLFNTPIKDE
;
A
#
# COMPACT_ATOMS: atom_id res chain seq x y z
N MET A 1 -88.69 19.62 32.63
CA MET A 1 -88.22 18.22 32.63
C MET A 1 -87.40 18.02 31.38
N ASP A 2 -86.13 17.68 31.60
CA ASP A 2 -85.17 17.01 30.70
C ASP A 2 -85.04 17.45 29.23
N ALA A 3 -83.88 18.02 28.91
CA ALA A 3 -82.87 17.27 28.15
C ALA A 3 -81.56 18.07 27.98
N THR A 4 -80.52 17.65 28.70
CA THR A 4 -79.09 17.66 28.30
C THR A 4 -78.47 16.39 28.88
N PRO A 5 -77.42 15.75 28.31
CA PRO A 5 -76.46 16.29 27.32
C PRO A 5 -76.10 15.37 26.13
N LYS A 6 -75.74 16.00 24.99
CA LYS A 6 -74.88 15.45 23.94
C LYS A 6 -73.65 16.37 23.85
N LEU A 7 -72.49 15.94 24.34
CA LEU A 7 -71.11 16.33 23.93
C LEU A 7 -70.13 16.03 25.08
N GLN A 8 -69.81 14.76 25.35
CA GLN A 8 -68.68 14.49 26.27
C GLN A 8 -67.93 13.18 26.03
N THR A 9 -68.35 12.36 25.06
CA THR A 9 -67.79 11.03 24.83
C THR A 9 -66.85 10.91 23.63
N SER A 10 -66.69 11.94 22.77
CA SER A 10 -65.79 11.83 21.60
C SER A 10 -64.37 12.40 21.81
N LEU A 11 -64.16 13.29 22.78
CA LEU A 11 -62.83 13.89 23.00
C LEU A 11 -61.85 12.96 23.74
N SER A 12 -62.33 12.14 24.68
CA SER A 12 -61.45 11.26 25.48
C SER A 12 -60.86 10.11 24.66
N SER A 13 -61.59 9.62 23.66
CA SER A 13 -61.18 8.49 22.81
C SER A 13 -60.11 8.89 21.78
N ILE A 14 -60.20 10.10 21.20
CA ILE A 14 -59.20 10.59 20.24
C ILE A 14 -57.87 10.90 20.97
N GLN A 15 -57.93 11.42 22.19
CA GLN A 15 -56.75 11.72 23.01
C GLN A 15 -56.01 10.44 23.45
N THR A 16 -56.74 9.36 23.77
CA THR A 16 -56.13 8.07 24.11
C THR A 16 -55.53 7.37 22.88
N ILE A 17 -56.14 7.52 21.71
CA ILE A 17 -55.60 6.98 20.45
C ILE A 17 -54.32 7.72 20.03
N LEU A 18 -54.28 9.06 20.15
CA LEU A 18 -53.05 9.81 19.88
C LEU A 18 -51.93 9.52 20.88
N LEU A 19 -52.24 9.36 22.18
CA LEU A 19 -51.22 8.98 23.17
C LEU A 19 -50.68 7.57 22.92
N THR A 20 -51.53 6.62 22.54
CA THR A 20 -51.09 5.25 22.22
C THR A 20 -50.27 5.19 20.93
N LEU A 21 -50.62 5.97 19.90
CA LEU A 21 -49.80 6.12 18.69
C LEU A 21 -48.45 6.79 18.97
N CYS A 22 -48.38 7.79 19.84
CA CYS A 22 -47.10 8.39 20.28
C CYS A 22 -46.25 7.42 21.11
N LEU A 23 -46.87 6.61 21.98
CA LEU A 23 -46.15 5.59 22.75
C LEU A 23 -45.62 4.46 21.87
N LEU A 24 -46.35 4.08 20.81
CA LEU A 24 -45.89 3.08 19.83
C LEU A 24 -44.73 3.58 18.95
N GLN A 25 -44.63 4.89 18.69
CA GLN A 25 -43.49 5.48 17.97
C GLN A 25 -42.21 5.57 18.82
N TYR A 26 -42.33 5.53 20.16
CA TYR A 26 -41.18 5.52 21.08
C TYR A 26 -40.56 4.13 21.25
N ILE A 27 -41.27 3.07 20.86
CA ILE A 27 -40.77 1.69 20.89
C ILE A 27 -40.24 1.35 19.49
N ASN A 28 -39.28 2.12 18.99
CA ASN A 28 -38.36 1.57 18.01
C ASN A 28 -37.34 0.75 18.80
N PRO A 29 -37.33 -0.59 18.70
CA PRO A 29 -36.24 -1.37 19.26
C PRO A 29 -34.98 -0.96 18.49
N THR A 30 -34.20 -0.04 19.05
CA THR A 30 -32.82 0.14 18.66
C THR A 30 -32.11 -1.14 19.08
N HIS A 31 -32.14 -2.16 18.22
CA HIS A 31 -31.26 -3.30 18.38
C HIS A 31 -29.84 -2.72 18.31
N PRO A 32 -29.05 -2.79 19.39
CA PRO A 32 -27.67 -2.38 19.32
C PRO A 32 -27.00 -3.24 18.25
N ILE A 33 -26.58 -2.60 17.16
CA ILE A 33 -25.70 -3.24 16.17
C ILE A 33 -24.34 -3.34 16.85
N TYR A 34 -24.04 -4.53 17.37
CA TYR A 34 -22.70 -4.83 17.87
C TYR A 34 -21.78 -5.04 16.68
N ALA A 35 -21.11 -3.98 16.24
CA ALA A 35 -20.00 -4.08 15.30
C ALA A 35 -18.70 -4.16 16.10
N THR A 36 -18.00 -5.29 16.02
CA THR A 36 -16.64 -5.43 16.53
C THR A 36 -15.68 -4.73 15.57
N VAL A 37 -15.31 -3.49 15.89
CA VAL A 37 -14.28 -2.74 15.14
C VAL A 37 -12.91 -3.33 15.47
N CYS A 38 -12.09 -3.60 14.45
CA CYS A 38 -10.74 -4.14 14.64
C CYS A 38 -9.85 -3.19 15.47
N ASP A 39 -9.00 -3.75 16.32
CA ASP A 39 -7.91 -3.01 16.96
C ASP A 39 -6.89 -2.56 15.92
N CYS A 40 -6.95 -1.28 15.53
CA CYS A 40 -6.08 -0.67 14.53
C CYS A 40 -4.60 -0.59 14.95
N ASN A 41 -4.28 -0.79 16.23
CA ASN A 41 -2.89 -0.75 16.70
C ASN A 41 -2.17 -2.09 16.49
N ASN A 42 -2.90 -3.20 16.38
CA ASN A 42 -2.34 -4.54 16.23
C ASN A 42 -2.98 -5.30 15.05
N VAL A 43 -3.06 -4.66 13.89
CA VAL A 43 -3.67 -5.24 12.69
C VAL A 43 -2.88 -6.47 12.23
N LYS A 44 -3.45 -7.66 12.42
CA LYS A 44 -2.87 -8.93 11.91
C LYS A 44 -3.12 -9.14 10.42
N ILE A 45 -4.19 -8.55 9.86
CA ILE A 45 -4.58 -8.70 8.45
C ILE A 45 -5.28 -7.41 7.99
N ARG A 46 -4.87 -6.82 6.87
CA ARG A 46 -5.63 -5.77 6.18
C ARG A 46 -6.61 -6.45 5.23
N GLY A 47 -7.86 -6.64 5.65
CA GLY A 47 -8.96 -7.07 4.78
C GLY A 47 -9.76 -5.86 4.29
N ILE A 48 -10.27 -5.91 3.07
CA ILE A 48 -11.29 -4.97 2.59
C ILE A 48 -12.63 -5.69 2.77
N LEU A 49 -13.49 -5.15 3.62
CA LEU A 49 -14.90 -5.50 3.63
C LEU A 49 -15.50 -5.00 2.32
N ASP A 50 -16.05 -5.90 1.50
CA ASP A 50 -16.85 -5.50 0.35
C ASP A 50 -18.17 -4.93 0.86
N LEU A 51 -18.26 -3.59 0.83
CA LEU A 51 -19.42 -2.82 1.25
C LEU A 51 -20.43 -2.66 0.10
N GLU A 52 -20.04 -2.94 -1.15
CA GLU A 52 -20.90 -2.71 -2.32
C GLU A 52 -21.94 -3.83 -2.50
N SER A 53 -21.65 -5.05 -2.04
CA SER A 53 -22.59 -6.19 -2.10
C SER A 53 -22.42 -7.18 -0.93
N PRO A 54 -22.75 -6.82 0.32
CA PRO A 54 -22.69 -7.74 1.44
C PRO A 54 -23.77 -8.84 1.30
N TYR A 55 -23.37 -10.05 0.93
CA TYR A 55 -24.28 -11.20 0.74
C TYR A 55 -25.05 -11.56 2.03
N TYR A 56 -24.49 -11.24 3.19
CA TYR A 56 -25.07 -11.46 4.52
C TYR A 56 -26.27 -10.56 4.86
N CYS A 57 -26.62 -9.60 3.99
CA CYS A 57 -27.78 -8.72 4.20
C CYS A 57 -29.05 -9.20 3.50
N ASN A 58 -29.00 -10.25 2.68
CA ASN A 58 -30.19 -10.82 2.02
C ASN A 58 -30.62 -12.12 2.67
N ASN A 59 -31.63 -12.03 3.55
CA ASN A 59 -32.27 -13.20 4.16
C ASN A 59 -33.06 -14.06 3.14
N ASP A 60 -33.37 -13.51 1.97
CA ASP A 60 -34.24 -14.16 0.98
C ASP A 60 -33.51 -15.15 0.03
N ALA A 61 -32.18 -15.29 0.16
CA ALA A 61 -31.40 -16.26 -0.62
C ALA A 61 -31.06 -17.55 0.15
N MET A 62 -31.60 -17.72 1.36
CA MET A 62 -31.44 -18.93 2.17
C MET A 62 -32.60 -19.91 1.92
N GLU A 63 -32.60 -20.64 0.80
CA GLU A 63 -33.07 -22.05 0.85
C GLU A 63 -32.95 -22.86 -0.43
N ASN A 64 -32.61 -22.29 -1.59
CA ASN A 64 -32.51 -23.09 -2.82
C ASN A 64 -31.17 -22.88 -3.51
N GLN A 65 -30.37 -23.95 -3.51
CA GLN A 65 -29.03 -24.13 -4.11
C GLN A 65 -27.84 -23.88 -3.18
N HIS A 66 -27.62 -24.78 -2.21
CA HIS A 66 -26.27 -24.95 -1.66
C HIS A 66 -25.31 -25.32 -2.80
N SER A 67 -24.54 -24.35 -3.28
CA SER A 67 -23.33 -24.58 -4.07
C SER A 67 -22.46 -25.60 -3.32
N THR A 68 -21.90 -26.58 -4.04
CA THR A 68 -21.12 -27.65 -3.42
C THR A 68 -19.93 -27.03 -2.69
N ARG A 69 -19.91 -27.12 -1.36
CA ARG A 69 -18.80 -26.66 -0.52
C ARG A 69 -17.69 -27.70 -0.54
N ILE A 70 -16.51 -27.31 -0.99
CA ILE A 70 -15.35 -28.20 -1.09
C ILE A 70 -14.37 -27.84 0.01
N PRO A 71 -14.12 -28.72 1.00
CA PRO A 71 -13.14 -28.44 2.04
C PRO A 71 -11.74 -28.34 1.43
N THR A 72 -10.98 -27.31 1.78
CA THR A 72 -9.61 -27.09 1.29
C THR A 72 -8.75 -26.35 2.29
N SER A 73 -7.43 -26.55 2.22
CA SER A 73 -6.47 -25.63 2.83
C SER A 73 -6.11 -24.52 1.85
N TYR A 74 -5.78 -23.36 2.38
CA TYR A 74 -5.42 -22.21 1.56
C TYR A 74 -4.22 -21.49 2.15
N THR A 75 -3.43 -20.88 1.28
CA THR A 75 -2.40 -19.91 1.65
C THR A 75 -2.69 -18.60 0.95
N LEU A 76 -2.89 -17.54 1.73
CA LEU A 76 -2.98 -16.17 1.25
C LEU A 76 -1.56 -15.61 1.18
N ILE A 77 -1.15 -15.22 -0.01
CA ILE A 77 0.16 -14.61 -0.26
C ILE A 77 -0.05 -13.21 -0.84
N THR A 78 0.89 -12.31 -0.57
CA THR A 78 0.99 -11.04 -1.25
C THR A 78 2.34 -10.95 -1.94
N ASN A 79 2.33 -10.61 -3.22
CA ASN A 79 3.54 -10.25 -3.93
C ASN A 79 3.76 -8.76 -3.71
N GLN A 80 4.77 -8.41 -2.92
CA GLN A 80 5.21 -7.03 -2.94
C GLN A 80 5.87 -6.80 -4.30
N LYS A 81 5.27 -5.94 -5.14
CA LYS A 81 6.01 -5.39 -6.27
C LYS A 81 7.28 -4.80 -5.68
N PRO A 82 8.47 -5.19 -6.15
CA PRO A 82 9.69 -4.71 -5.54
C PRO A 82 9.75 -3.21 -5.76
N ALA A 83 9.55 -2.46 -4.69
CA ALA A 83 9.80 -1.04 -4.71
C ALA A 83 11.26 -0.86 -5.13
N ALA A 84 11.48 -0.01 -6.14
CA ALA A 84 12.82 0.36 -6.51
C ALA A 84 13.42 1.11 -5.32
N THR A 85 14.47 0.56 -4.73
CA THR A 85 15.22 1.24 -3.67
C THR A 85 16.58 1.64 -4.21
N TRP A 86 17.03 2.82 -3.81
CA TRP A 86 18.37 3.30 -4.10
C TRP A 86 19.02 3.75 -2.80
N LYS A 87 20.30 3.38 -2.64
CA LYS A 87 21.15 4.01 -1.63
C LYS A 87 21.62 5.35 -2.17
N GLY A 88 21.50 6.37 -1.34
CA GLY A 88 21.88 7.73 -1.68
C GLY A 88 22.58 8.43 -0.54
N TRP A 89 22.88 9.68 -0.77
CA TRP A 89 23.54 10.59 0.15
C TRP A 89 22.80 11.92 0.16
N THR A 90 22.69 12.52 1.34
CA THR A 90 22.33 13.94 1.49
C THR A 90 23.59 14.71 1.86
N CYS A 91 23.94 15.73 1.07
CA CYS A 91 25.12 16.56 1.28
C CYS A 91 24.73 17.98 1.68
N ARG A 92 25.49 18.53 2.62
CA ARG A 92 25.37 19.91 3.11
C ARG A 92 26.75 20.50 3.36
N GLN A 93 26.89 21.79 3.08
CA GLN A 93 28.12 22.55 3.34
C GLN A 93 27.76 23.92 3.92
N TRP A 94 28.59 24.36 4.86
CA TRP A 94 28.40 25.66 5.49
C TRP A 94 29.75 26.24 5.90
N THR A 95 29.86 27.55 5.81
CA THR A 95 31.01 28.29 6.30
C THR A 95 30.67 28.79 7.70
N LYS A 96 31.54 28.49 8.67
CA LYS A 96 31.54 29.17 9.97
C LYS A 96 32.53 30.33 9.89
N THR A 97 32.09 31.50 10.33
CA THR A 97 32.93 32.70 10.40
C THR A 97 33.07 33.13 11.86
N LYS A 98 34.30 33.42 12.27
CA LYS A 98 34.61 34.09 13.54
C LYS A 98 35.10 35.49 13.21
N LYS A 99 34.35 36.50 13.63
CA LYS A 99 34.69 37.90 13.46
C LYS A 99 35.09 38.48 14.81
N ILE A 100 36.31 39.01 14.88
CA ILE A 100 36.88 39.63 16.08
C ILE A 100 37.07 41.11 15.80
N THR A 101 36.41 41.97 16.57
CA THR A 101 36.53 43.43 16.50
C THR A 101 37.28 43.92 17.73
N GLY A 102 38.50 44.45 17.54
CA GLY A 102 39.28 45.07 18.62
C GLY A 102 38.84 46.51 18.89
N SER A 103 38.45 46.82 20.13
CA SER A 103 38.00 48.16 20.54
C SER A 103 39.14 49.10 20.88
N PHE A 104 38.94 50.40 20.61
CA PHE A 104 39.86 51.50 20.94
C PHE A 104 40.05 51.68 22.46
N TRP A 105 38.96 51.57 23.23
CA TRP A 105 38.90 52.24 24.54
C TRP A 105 39.30 51.38 25.75
N ILE A 106 39.31 50.05 25.64
CA ILE A 106 39.46 49.17 26.82
C ILE A 106 40.30 47.91 26.53
N GLY A 107 40.91 47.79 25.34
CA GLY A 107 41.62 46.57 24.96
C GLY A 107 40.77 45.31 24.94
N SER A 108 39.45 45.49 24.82
CA SER A 108 38.49 44.40 24.69
C SER A 108 38.36 43.96 23.24
N PHE A 109 38.08 42.67 23.07
CA PHE A 109 37.76 42.07 21.78
C PHE A 109 36.32 41.60 21.79
N ASP A 110 35.53 42.08 20.84
CA ASP A 110 34.19 41.53 20.59
C ASP A 110 34.29 40.41 19.55
N THR A 111 33.89 39.21 19.93
CA THR A 111 33.95 38.03 19.06
C THR A 111 32.55 37.56 18.73
N THR A 112 32.20 37.61 17.45
CA THR A 112 30.92 37.11 16.93
C THR A 112 31.14 35.90 16.04
N TYR A 113 30.27 34.90 16.17
CA TYR A 113 30.27 33.72 15.32
C TYR A 113 29.03 33.76 14.42
N SER A 114 29.24 33.54 13.13
CA SER A 114 28.15 33.39 12.17
C SER A 114 28.30 32.10 11.38
N LYS A 115 27.17 31.61 10.87
CA LYS A 115 27.10 30.41 10.05
C LYS A 115 26.31 30.74 8.80
N GLU A 116 26.91 30.46 7.66
CA GLU A 116 26.29 30.64 6.35
C GLU A 116 26.29 29.32 5.61
N THR A 117 25.12 28.88 5.14
CA THR A 117 25.00 27.66 4.34
C THR A 117 25.40 27.95 2.90
N LYS A 118 26.20 27.06 2.31
CA LYS A 118 26.63 27.16 0.93
C LYS A 118 25.80 26.20 0.08
N LEU A 119 25.30 26.70 -1.05
CA LEU A 119 24.66 25.86 -2.06
C LEU A 119 25.72 24.92 -2.66
N ILE A 120 25.39 23.64 -2.68
CA ILE A 120 26.21 22.56 -3.25
C ILE A 120 25.60 22.14 -4.59
N THR A 121 26.45 21.72 -5.53
CA THR A 121 26.02 20.99 -6.72
C THR A 121 26.05 19.47 -6.51
N PRO A 122 25.21 18.69 -7.21
CA PRO A 122 25.23 17.22 -7.13
C PRO A 122 26.61 16.61 -7.40
N LEU A 123 27.39 17.21 -8.30
CA LEU A 123 28.76 16.79 -8.59
C LEU A 123 29.70 17.00 -7.38
N GLU A 124 29.59 18.14 -6.69
CA GLU A 124 30.35 18.40 -5.47
C GLU A 124 29.96 17.45 -4.34
N CYS A 125 28.67 17.10 -4.23
CA CYS A 125 28.20 16.09 -3.28
C CYS A 125 28.83 14.72 -3.55
N TRP A 126 28.87 14.27 -4.81
CA TRP A 126 29.55 13.02 -5.18
C TRP A 126 31.05 13.06 -4.90
N ARG A 127 31.72 14.19 -5.17
CA ARG A 127 33.15 14.35 -4.83
C ARG A 127 33.38 14.29 -3.33
N MET A 128 32.52 14.91 -2.51
CA MET A 128 32.63 14.81 -1.05
C MET A 128 32.54 13.35 -0.57
N VAL A 129 31.61 12.57 -1.12
CA VAL A 129 31.41 11.17 -0.76
C VAL A 129 32.58 10.30 -1.23
N ASN A 130 33.02 10.48 -2.47
CA ASN A 130 34.04 9.63 -3.11
C ASN A 130 35.45 9.98 -2.63
N ASP A 131 35.80 11.26 -2.62
CA ASP A 131 37.14 11.75 -2.29
C ASP A 131 37.32 11.92 -0.77
N LYS A 132 36.22 11.90 -0.01
CA LYS A 132 36.19 12.13 1.46
C LYS A 132 36.87 13.45 1.83
N LYS A 133 36.65 14.48 1.02
CA LYS A 133 37.23 15.82 1.18
C LYS A 133 36.18 16.90 1.28
N CYS A 134 36.46 17.88 2.14
CA CYS A 134 35.70 19.12 2.31
C CYS A 134 36.64 20.30 2.00
N GLY A 135 36.68 20.71 0.73
CA GLY A 135 37.76 21.57 0.24
C GLY A 135 39.10 20.85 0.35
N GLU A 136 40.06 21.45 1.03
CA GLU A 136 41.39 20.85 1.27
C GLU A 136 41.43 19.91 2.49
N ASN A 137 40.36 19.84 3.28
CA ASN A 137 40.36 19.07 4.53
C ASN A 137 39.84 17.65 4.31
N ASN A 138 40.50 16.67 4.93
CA ASN A 138 40.01 15.29 4.97
C ASN A 138 38.82 15.16 5.91
N MET A 139 37.79 14.43 5.46
CA MET A 139 36.58 14.17 6.23
C MET A 139 36.73 12.87 7.03
N GLN A 140 36.11 12.84 8.20
CA GLN A 140 36.03 11.66 9.06
C GLN A 140 34.86 10.78 8.62
N THR A 141 35.10 9.48 8.49
CA THR A 141 34.06 8.49 8.15
C THR A 141 33.46 7.92 9.43
N GLY A 142 32.16 8.12 9.62
CA GLY A 142 31.33 7.48 10.62
C GLY A 142 30.54 6.29 10.04
N PRO A 143 29.63 5.68 10.83
CA PRO A 143 28.86 4.52 10.41
C PRO A 143 27.81 4.84 9.32
N THR A 144 27.19 6.01 9.37
CA THR A 144 26.15 6.45 8.42
C THR A 144 26.41 7.84 7.83
N SER A 145 27.57 8.44 8.13
CA SER A 145 27.90 9.79 7.68
C SER A 145 29.39 9.97 7.45
N ILE A 146 29.74 10.94 6.61
CA ILE A 146 31.11 11.40 6.36
C ILE A 146 31.10 12.89 6.62
N SER A 147 31.96 13.39 7.51
CA SER A 147 31.89 14.80 7.92
C SER A 147 33.25 15.42 8.22
N PHE A 148 33.36 16.71 7.95
CA PHE A 148 34.43 17.55 8.49
C PHE A 148 33.77 18.75 9.16
N THR A 149 33.94 18.85 10.47
CA THR A 149 33.43 19.99 11.24
C THR A 149 34.52 20.60 12.10
N ALA A 150 34.79 21.88 11.90
CA ALA A 150 35.79 22.63 12.62
C ALA A 150 35.29 24.06 12.90
N THR A 151 35.80 24.62 13.99
CA THR A 151 35.53 26.02 14.37
C THR A 151 36.71 26.87 13.94
N PRO A 152 36.49 28.02 13.28
CA PRO A 152 37.58 28.91 12.88
C PRO A 152 38.40 29.39 14.09
N THR A 153 39.73 29.24 13.99
CA THR A 153 40.70 29.68 14.99
C THR A 153 41.43 30.93 14.50
N GLY A 154 41.81 31.80 15.44
CA GLY A 154 42.42 33.08 15.13
C GLY A 154 42.34 34.06 16.29
N GLU A 155 43.31 34.98 16.33
CA GLU A 155 43.47 36.00 17.37
C GLU A 155 43.03 37.38 16.88
N GLY A 156 42.53 38.20 17.79
CA GLY A 156 42.20 39.59 17.49
C GLY A 156 43.46 40.43 17.30
N LYS A 157 43.35 41.52 16.54
CA LYS A 157 44.35 42.57 16.52
C LYS A 157 43.72 43.88 16.96
N TRP A 158 44.45 44.64 17.77
CA TRP A 158 44.06 45.98 18.19
C TRP A 158 43.75 46.86 16.98
N TYR A 159 42.70 47.68 17.09
CA TYR A 159 42.25 48.59 16.02
C TYR A 159 41.93 47.91 14.69
N ALA A 160 41.56 46.63 14.71
CA ALA A 160 41.24 45.90 13.50
C ALA A 160 40.03 44.98 13.70
N VAL A 161 39.34 44.78 12.59
CA VAL A 161 38.38 43.69 12.42
C VAL A 161 39.13 42.54 11.75
N LYS A 162 39.12 41.36 12.36
CA LYS A 162 39.67 40.13 11.79
C LYS A 162 38.56 39.10 11.61
N GLU A 163 38.46 38.57 10.42
CA GLU A 163 37.50 37.51 10.09
C GLU A 163 38.26 36.24 9.72
N TYR A 164 37.83 35.13 10.33
CA TYR A 164 38.38 33.80 10.12
C TYR A 164 37.27 32.88 9.65
N HIS A 165 37.53 32.13 8.58
CA HIS A 165 36.52 31.27 7.96
C HIS A 165 36.96 29.81 8.03
N THR A 166 35.99 28.92 8.24
CA THR A 166 36.21 27.48 8.13
C THR A 166 35.05 26.83 7.41
N LEU A 167 35.38 26.12 6.34
CA LEU A 167 34.43 25.35 5.58
C LEU A 167 34.14 24.03 6.28
N ASN A 168 32.85 23.75 6.49
CA ASN A 168 32.38 22.53 7.10
C ASN A 168 31.49 21.79 6.09
N CYS A 169 31.60 20.46 6.06
CA CYS A 169 30.82 19.63 5.15
C CYS A 169 30.33 18.37 5.87
N ILE A 170 29.14 17.90 5.50
CA ILE A 170 28.59 16.62 5.95
C ILE A 170 27.88 15.94 4.78
N ALA A 171 28.07 14.64 4.66
CA ALA A 171 27.32 13.76 3.79
C ALA A 171 26.72 12.64 4.66
N GLU A 172 25.41 12.46 4.62
CA GLU A 172 24.71 11.42 5.40
C GLU A 172 24.07 10.42 4.46
N GLN A 173 24.21 9.13 4.77
CA GLN A 173 23.65 8.07 3.97
C GLN A 173 22.14 8.01 4.14
N ILE A 174 21.42 7.88 3.02
CA ILE A 174 19.98 7.76 3.00
C ILE A 174 19.54 6.62 2.08
N THR A 175 18.28 6.21 2.21
CA THR A 175 17.62 5.30 1.27
C THR A 175 16.43 6.03 0.68
N VAL A 176 16.32 6.00 -0.65
CA VAL A 176 15.13 6.47 -1.37
C VAL A 176 14.39 5.29 -1.98
N ARG A 177 13.06 5.38 -2.03
CA ARG A 177 12.16 4.30 -2.43
C ARG A 177 11.17 4.81 -3.47
N GLN A 178 10.82 3.99 -4.45
CA GLN A 178 9.73 4.28 -5.37
C GLN A 178 8.95 3.01 -5.66
N GLU A 179 7.65 3.02 -5.40
CA GLU A 179 6.83 1.82 -5.58
C GLU A 179 6.51 1.55 -7.05
N ARG A 180 6.33 2.60 -7.85
CA ARG A 180 6.07 2.52 -9.29
C ARG A 180 6.78 3.62 -10.07
N PRO A 181 7.19 3.40 -11.33
CA PRO A 181 7.90 4.41 -12.12
C PRO A 181 7.14 5.73 -12.30
N ASP A 182 5.82 5.69 -12.27
CA ASP A 182 4.87 6.81 -12.41
C ASP A 182 4.57 7.55 -11.10
N GLN A 183 5.07 7.07 -9.95
CA GLN A 183 4.87 7.70 -8.65
C GLN A 183 6.07 8.53 -8.21
N PRO A 184 5.89 9.55 -7.34
CA PRO A 184 7.00 10.28 -6.74
C PRO A 184 7.97 9.37 -5.97
N ILE A 185 9.24 9.76 -5.90
CA ILE A 185 10.23 9.04 -5.09
C ILE A 185 10.05 9.43 -3.62
N GLU A 186 9.94 8.46 -2.73
CA GLU A 186 9.94 8.66 -1.29
C GLU A 186 11.36 8.80 -0.75
N SER A 187 11.58 9.81 0.09
CA SER A 187 12.82 10.04 0.83
C SER A 187 12.54 10.27 2.32
N PRO A 188 13.57 10.22 3.19
CA PRO A 188 13.42 10.60 4.61
C PRO A 188 12.92 12.03 4.81
N PHE A 189 13.03 12.89 3.79
CA PHE A 189 12.57 14.28 3.81
C PHE A 189 11.18 14.47 3.17
N GLY A 190 10.51 13.38 2.82
CA GLY A 190 9.20 13.38 2.16
C GLY A 190 9.25 12.99 0.68
N LEU A 191 8.15 13.25 -0.02
CA LEU A 191 7.96 12.92 -1.42
C LEU A 191 8.76 13.88 -2.31
N LEU A 192 9.59 13.32 -3.19
CA LEU A 192 10.40 14.04 -4.15
C LEU A 192 9.65 14.11 -5.48
N ASN A 193 9.41 15.31 -6.00
CA ASN A 193 8.77 15.52 -7.30
C ASN A 193 9.78 15.33 -8.45
N THR A 194 10.39 14.16 -8.51
CA THR A 194 11.39 13.79 -9.52
C THR A 194 11.20 12.35 -9.96
N THR A 195 11.53 12.08 -11.22
CA THR A 195 11.51 10.73 -11.79
C THR A 195 12.86 10.04 -11.58
N GLN A 196 12.91 8.73 -11.82
CA GLN A 196 14.10 7.87 -11.66
C GLN A 196 15.34 8.41 -12.39
N GLN A 197 15.16 9.12 -13.50
CA GLN A 197 16.23 9.62 -14.37
C GLN A 197 17.02 10.78 -13.75
N GLY A 198 16.50 11.43 -12.71
CA GLY A 198 17.15 12.58 -12.09
C GLY A 198 18.42 12.22 -11.32
N GLY A 199 18.45 11.08 -10.61
CA GLY A 199 19.57 10.67 -9.73
C GLY A 199 19.96 11.69 -8.64
N GLN A 200 19.24 12.81 -8.56
CA GLN A 200 19.54 13.97 -7.74
C GLN A 200 18.27 14.76 -7.45
N TYR A 201 18.25 15.43 -6.30
CA TYR A 201 17.16 16.31 -5.90
C TYR A 201 17.67 17.41 -4.97
N PHE A 202 17.11 18.62 -5.11
CA PHE A 202 17.43 19.76 -4.26
C PHE A 202 16.30 19.99 -3.26
N ILE A 203 16.64 19.97 -1.97
CA ILE A 203 15.68 20.29 -0.91
C ILE A 203 16.29 21.31 0.05
N ASN A 204 15.75 22.53 0.04
CA ASN A 204 16.29 23.67 0.79
C ASN A 204 17.79 23.89 0.51
N GLN A 205 18.64 23.63 1.52
CA GLN A 205 20.10 23.77 1.46
C GLN A 205 20.82 22.41 1.36
N ASN A 206 20.07 21.32 1.18
CA ASN A 206 20.60 19.98 1.04
C ASN A 206 20.49 19.52 -0.41
N VAL A 207 21.49 18.77 -0.85
CA VAL A 207 21.47 18.06 -2.13
C VAL A 207 21.40 16.58 -1.85
N ILE A 208 20.37 15.94 -2.39
CA ILE A 208 20.21 14.50 -2.35
C ILE A 208 20.75 13.92 -3.66
N VAL A 209 21.58 12.89 -3.60
CA VAL A 209 22.05 12.13 -4.76
C VAL A 209 21.86 10.65 -4.51
N TRP A 210 21.48 9.88 -5.53
CA TRP A 210 21.38 8.42 -5.43
C TRP A 210 21.92 7.76 -6.70
N GLY A 211 22.56 6.61 -6.49
CA GLY A 211 23.27 5.88 -7.54
C GLY A 211 22.45 4.75 -8.14
N GLU A 212 23.12 3.65 -8.47
CA GLU A 212 22.51 2.48 -9.10
C GLU A 212 21.41 1.86 -8.23
N ARG A 213 20.40 1.31 -8.92
CA ARG A 213 19.27 0.64 -8.30
C ARG A 213 19.77 -0.59 -7.56
N THR A 214 19.49 -0.65 -6.25
CA THR A 214 19.50 -1.95 -5.57
C THR A 214 18.25 -2.68 -6.01
N THR A 215 18.40 -3.68 -6.88
CA THR A 215 17.29 -4.53 -7.31
C THR A 215 16.79 -5.33 -6.13
N ASN A 216 15.61 -4.98 -5.60
CA ASN A 216 14.88 -5.91 -4.77
C ASN A 216 14.21 -6.93 -5.69
N HIS A 217 14.47 -8.21 -5.43
CA HIS A 217 13.70 -9.28 -6.03
C HIS A 217 12.25 -9.18 -5.52
N SER A 218 11.27 -9.45 -6.40
CA SER A 218 9.90 -9.67 -5.96
C SER A 218 9.91 -10.86 -4.99
N TYR A 219 9.60 -10.62 -3.72
CA TYR A 219 9.42 -11.70 -2.76
C TYR A 219 7.94 -11.83 -2.44
N SER A 220 7.44 -13.07 -2.50
CA SER A 220 6.11 -13.42 -2.05
C SER A 220 6.13 -13.53 -0.53
N GLN A 221 5.30 -12.75 0.16
CA GLN A 221 5.10 -12.88 1.60
C GLN A 221 3.82 -13.67 1.87
N THR A 222 3.91 -14.70 2.71
CA THR A 222 2.71 -15.39 3.22
C THR A 222 2.04 -14.51 4.27
N LEU A 223 0.77 -14.17 4.05
CA LEU A 223 -0.06 -13.43 5.00
C LEU A 223 -0.82 -14.38 5.93
N LEU A 224 -1.35 -15.47 5.38
CA LEU A 224 -2.25 -16.35 6.11
C LEU A 224 -2.18 -17.78 5.57
N LYS A 225 -2.21 -18.77 6.46
CA LYS A 225 -2.48 -20.18 6.13
C LYS A 225 -3.68 -20.66 6.92
N GLY A 226 -4.63 -21.29 6.27
CA GLY A 226 -5.89 -21.70 6.91
C GLY A 226 -6.55 -22.89 6.24
N LYS A 227 -7.73 -23.26 6.75
CA LYS A 227 -8.62 -24.27 6.18
C LYS A 227 -10.00 -23.64 6.06
N GLY A 228 -10.67 -23.89 4.94
CA GLY A 228 -11.98 -23.34 4.67
C GLY A 228 -12.73 -24.19 3.66
N TYR A 229 -13.83 -23.64 3.18
CA TYR A 229 -14.70 -24.22 2.16
C TYR A 229 -14.62 -23.36 0.91
N LEU A 230 -14.34 -24.00 -0.21
CA LEU A 230 -14.41 -23.40 -1.53
C LEU A 230 -15.85 -23.53 -2.06
N GLU A 231 -16.44 -22.40 -2.43
CA GLU A 231 -17.70 -22.33 -3.15
C GLU A 231 -17.45 -21.84 -4.58
N ILE A 232 -17.85 -22.67 -5.54
CA ILE A 232 -17.75 -22.40 -6.97
C ILE A 232 -19.15 -22.13 -7.51
N PRO A 233 -19.39 -21.02 -8.23
CA PRO A 233 -20.69 -20.73 -8.81
C PRO A 233 -21.07 -21.77 -9.87
N ARG A 234 -22.35 -22.16 -9.90
CA ARG A 234 -22.89 -23.19 -10.82
C ARG A 234 -23.04 -22.70 -12.26
N ALA A 235 -23.11 -21.39 -12.46
CA ALA A 235 -23.15 -20.75 -13.77
C ALA A 235 -21.98 -19.78 -13.89
N PRO A 236 -21.51 -19.47 -15.13
CA PRO A 236 -20.58 -18.37 -15.32
C PRO A 236 -21.28 -17.06 -14.99
N GLU A 237 -21.25 -16.68 -13.71
CA GLU A 237 -21.63 -15.34 -13.30
C GLU A 237 -20.73 -14.32 -13.98
N ILE A 238 -21.20 -13.06 -13.99
CA ILE A 238 -20.59 -11.92 -14.68
C ILE A 238 -19.08 -11.79 -14.38
N ASN A 239 -18.60 -12.29 -13.23
CA ASN A 239 -17.22 -12.11 -12.76
C ASN A 239 -16.33 -13.38 -12.71
N ASN A 240 -16.83 -14.59 -13.01
CA ASN A 240 -16.07 -15.87 -12.90
C ASN A 240 -15.18 -15.95 -11.64
N SER A 241 -15.75 -15.50 -10.53
CA SER A 241 -15.11 -15.49 -9.22
C SER A 241 -15.63 -16.66 -8.40
N SER A 242 -14.75 -17.29 -7.63
CA SER A 242 -15.14 -18.23 -6.58
C SER A 242 -14.92 -17.61 -5.21
N ARG A 243 -15.50 -18.23 -4.18
CA ARG A 243 -15.43 -17.77 -2.80
C ARG A 243 -14.74 -18.80 -1.94
N LEU A 244 -13.87 -18.34 -1.05
CA LEU A 244 -13.30 -19.13 0.03
C LEU A 244 -13.91 -18.66 1.35
N LEU A 245 -14.52 -19.59 2.08
CA LEU A 245 -15.15 -19.35 3.38
C LEU A 245 -14.34 -20.04 4.48
N ASP A 246 -13.82 -19.29 5.43
CA ASP A 246 -13.16 -19.80 6.64
C ASP A 246 -14.03 -19.45 7.86
N ASP A 247 -14.94 -20.36 8.22
CA ASP A 247 -15.90 -20.16 9.31
C ASP A 247 -15.20 -19.96 10.67
N ILE A 248 -14.05 -20.60 10.87
CA ILE A 248 -13.27 -20.50 12.13
C ILE A 248 -12.73 -19.09 12.29
N ARG A 249 -12.26 -18.48 11.19
CA ARG A 249 -11.70 -17.14 11.20
C ARG A 249 -12.71 -16.05 10.84
N GLN A 250 -13.92 -16.44 10.46
CA GLN A 250 -14.98 -15.56 9.96
C GLN A 250 -14.49 -14.72 8.77
N ILE A 251 -13.75 -15.34 7.85
CA ILE A 251 -13.21 -14.69 6.66
C ILE A 251 -13.90 -15.24 5.42
N GLU A 252 -14.33 -14.33 4.56
CA GLU A 252 -14.74 -14.63 3.20
C GLU A 252 -13.76 -13.96 2.22
N ILE A 253 -13.24 -14.72 1.27
CA ILE A 253 -12.33 -14.21 0.24
C ILE A 253 -12.89 -14.55 -1.14
N SER A 254 -13.28 -13.50 -1.88
CA SER A 254 -13.65 -13.61 -3.30
C SER A 254 -12.40 -13.53 -4.17
N PHE A 255 -12.23 -14.45 -5.10
CA PHE A 255 -11.05 -14.50 -5.99
C PHE A 255 -11.42 -14.89 -7.41
N LEU A 256 -10.59 -14.49 -8.38
CA LEU A 256 -10.78 -14.80 -9.78
C LEU A 256 -10.33 -16.23 -10.08
N ASN A 257 -11.17 -17.01 -10.78
CA ASN A 257 -10.86 -18.39 -11.15
C ASN A 257 -9.73 -18.51 -12.19
N LYS A 258 -9.35 -17.39 -12.81
CA LYS A 258 -8.23 -17.32 -13.75
C LYS A 258 -6.90 -17.41 -12.97
N PRO A 259 -6.05 -18.42 -13.23
CA PRO A 259 -4.75 -18.50 -12.60
C PRO A 259 -3.85 -17.35 -13.11
N ASP A 260 -3.11 -16.74 -12.18
CA ASP A 260 -2.15 -15.67 -12.48
C ASP A 260 -0.75 -16.24 -12.73
N LYS A 261 -0.05 -15.68 -13.72
CA LYS A 261 1.32 -16.08 -14.10
C LYS A 261 2.38 -15.36 -13.26
N ASP A 262 2.02 -14.30 -12.56
CA ASP A 262 2.94 -13.47 -11.78
C ASP A 262 3.32 -14.08 -10.42
N VAL A 263 2.92 -15.32 -10.16
CA VAL A 263 3.19 -16.06 -8.93
C VAL A 263 3.99 -17.32 -9.28
N ALA A 264 5.07 -17.59 -8.54
CA ALA A 264 5.93 -18.77 -8.77
C ALA A 264 5.19 -20.11 -8.58
N ALA A 265 4.14 -20.12 -7.74
CA ALA A 265 3.14 -21.17 -7.64
C ALA A 265 1.85 -20.73 -8.34
N THR A 266 0.99 -21.66 -8.75
CA THR A 266 -0.32 -21.28 -9.31
C THR A 266 -1.15 -20.51 -8.27
N GLY A 267 -1.26 -19.19 -8.46
CA GLY A 267 -2.02 -18.29 -7.61
C GLY A 267 -3.30 -17.80 -8.26
N PHE A 268 -4.34 -17.61 -7.45
CA PHE A 268 -5.62 -17.04 -7.86
C PHE A 268 -5.78 -15.65 -7.26
N LYS A 269 -5.97 -14.64 -8.10
CA LYS A 269 -5.98 -13.24 -7.68
C LYS A 269 -7.19 -12.93 -6.82
N VAL A 270 -6.95 -12.36 -5.63
CA VAL A 270 -8.00 -11.91 -4.73
C VAL A 270 -8.67 -10.65 -5.28
N THR A 271 -10.00 -10.62 -5.23
CA THR A 271 -10.81 -9.50 -5.71
C THR A 271 -10.69 -8.35 -4.72
N GLY A 272 -10.56 -7.12 -5.22
CA GLY A 272 -10.44 -5.91 -4.40
C GLY A 272 -9.08 -5.70 -3.72
N ILE A 273 -8.26 -6.73 -3.52
CA ILE A 273 -6.94 -6.61 -2.85
C ILE A 273 -5.80 -6.71 -3.87
N PRO A 274 -5.05 -5.62 -4.12
CA PRO A 274 -3.99 -5.62 -5.11
C PRO A 274 -2.86 -6.59 -4.73
N LEU A 275 -2.30 -7.26 -5.76
CA LEU A 275 -1.13 -8.14 -5.66
C LEU A 275 -1.25 -9.24 -4.59
N THR A 276 -2.47 -9.62 -4.26
CA THR A 276 -2.76 -10.64 -3.26
C THR A 276 -3.39 -11.83 -3.96
N TYR A 277 -2.90 -13.01 -3.62
CA TYR A 277 -3.24 -14.25 -4.30
C TYR A 277 -3.55 -15.34 -3.27
N LEU A 278 -4.46 -16.23 -3.63
CA LEU A 278 -4.69 -17.48 -2.95
C LEU A 278 -3.95 -18.60 -3.68
N THR A 279 -3.24 -19.43 -2.94
CA THR A 279 -2.73 -20.71 -3.43
C THR A 279 -3.41 -21.84 -2.68
N PHE A 280 -3.68 -22.93 -3.40
CA PHE A 280 -4.38 -24.10 -2.89
C PHE A 280 -3.56 -25.37 -3.14
N PRO A 281 -3.84 -26.47 -2.43
CA PRO A 281 -3.32 -27.79 -2.77
C PRO A 281 -3.60 -28.18 -4.22
N ALA A 282 -2.82 -29.12 -4.75
CA ALA A 282 -2.96 -29.60 -6.13
C ALA A 282 -4.37 -30.09 -6.47
N GLU A 283 -5.04 -30.79 -5.53
CA GLU A 283 -6.39 -31.31 -5.71
C GLU A 283 -7.42 -30.21 -5.95
N THR A 284 -7.44 -29.18 -5.09
CA THR A 284 -8.34 -28.03 -5.21
C THR A 284 -8.01 -27.20 -6.44
N THR A 285 -6.73 -27.00 -6.71
CA THR A 285 -6.25 -26.29 -7.90
C THR A 285 -6.73 -26.96 -9.18
N LYS A 286 -6.74 -28.30 -9.24
CA LYS A 286 -7.27 -29.08 -10.36
C LYS A 286 -8.78 -28.86 -10.54
N ILE A 287 -9.56 -28.79 -9.46
CA ILE A 287 -11.00 -28.54 -9.52
C ILE A 287 -11.29 -27.14 -10.09
N LEU A 288 -10.61 -26.12 -9.56
CA LEU A 288 -10.72 -24.74 -10.05
C LEU A 288 -10.37 -24.64 -11.53
N TYR A 289 -9.36 -25.37 -11.95
CA TYR A 289 -8.92 -25.43 -13.34
C TYR A 289 -9.93 -26.10 -14.29
N GLU A 290 -10.48 -27.25 -13.92
CA GLU A 290 -11.50 -27.91 -14.75
C GLU A 290 -12.79 -27.08 -14.83
N THR A 291 -13.15 -26.40 -13.72
CA THR A 291 -14.24 -25.41 -13.72
C THR A 291 -13.93 -24.28 -14.69
N PHE A 292 -12.72 -23.72 -14.61
CA PHE A 292 -12.28 -22.64 -15.49
C PHE A 292 -12.31 -23.03 -16.97
N LYS A 293 -11.85 -24.23 -17.32
CA LYS A 293 -11.95 -24.78 -18.68
C LYS A 293 -13.40 -24.94 -19.14
N ALA A 294 -14.27 -25.46 -18.28
CA ALA A 294 -15.69 -25.61 -18.59
C ALA A 294 -16.33 -24.25 -18.91
N THR A 295 -16.01 -23.22 -18.11
CA THR A 295 -16.44 -21.83 -18.35
C THR A 295 -15.97 -21.30 -19.71
N ILE A 296 -14.69 -21.51 -20.07
CA ILE A 296 -14.16 -21.13 -21.39
C ILE A 296 -14.95 -21.83 -22.51
N ASN A 297 -15.18 -23.13 -22.40
CA ASN A 297 -15.93 -23.89 -23.40
C ASN A 297 -17.37 -23.39 -23.56
N ILE A 298 -18.03 -22.98 -22.47
CA ILE A 298 -19.36 -22.38 -22.50
C ILE A 298 -19.33 -21.02 -23.19
N CYS A 299 -18.39 -20.14 -22.84
CA CYS A 299 -18.22 -18.82 -23.46
C CYS A 299 -17.98 -18.92 -24.98
N LEU A 300 -17.25 -19.94 -25.43
CA LEU A 300 -16.96 -20.16 -26.85
C LEU A 300 -18.17 -20.72 -27.62
N LYS A 301 -18.98 -21.58 -27.00
CA LYS A 301 -20.16 -22.18 -27.64
C LYS A 301 -21.36 -21.24 -27.70
N ASN A 302 -21.52 -20.35 -26.71
CA ASN A 302 -22.64 -19.43 -26.61
C ASN A 302 -22.23 -18.00 -26.95
N THR A 303 -22.41 -17.60 -28.22
CA THR A 303 -22.12 -16.24 -28.71
C THR A 303 -23.00 -15.16 -28.09
N ASN A 304 -24.14 -15.54 -27.49
CA ASN A 304 -25.09 -14.61 -26.88
C ASN A 304 -24.85 -14.36 -25.38
N LEU A 305 -23.90 -15.07 -24.73
CA LEU A 305 -23.50 -14.73 -23.37
C LEU A 305 -22.63 -13.47 -23.40
N ILE A 306 -23.12 -12.37 -22.80
CA ILE A 306 -22.37 -11.13 -22.63
C ILE A 306 -21.98 -11.03 -21.16
N THR A 307 -20.87 -11.67 -20.80
CA THR A 307 -20.20 -11.47 -19.51
C THR A 307 -18.80 -10.93 -19.78
N SER A 308 -18.28 -10.09 -18.87
CA SER A 308 -16.94 -9.47 -19.00
C SER A 308 -15.85 -10.53 -19.23
N VAL A 309 -16.01 -11.69 -18.59
CA VAL A 309 -15.18 -12.88 -18.73
C VAL A 309 -15.22 -13.43 -20.16
N CYS A 310 -16.41 -13.65 -20.72
CA CYS A 310 -16.53 -14.16 -22.09
C CYS A 310 -16.03 -13.14 -23.13
N GLU A 311 -16.15 -11.84 -22.87
CA GLU A 311 -15.60 -10.80 -23.75
C GLU A 311 -14.06 -10.78 -23.75
N GLU A 312 -13.43 -10.87 -22.58
CA GLU A 312 -11.97 -10.98 -22.45
C GLU A 312 -11.45 -12.19 -23.25
N TYR A 313 -12.16 -13.33 -23.21
CA TYR A 313 -11.80 -14.51 -23.99
C TYR A 313 -12.07 -14.39 -25.49
N ARG A 314 -13.18 -13.77 -25.91
CA ARG A 314 -13.43 -13.53 -27.34
C ARG A 314 -12.34 -12.66 -27.95
N TYR A 315 -11.83 -11.68 -27.20
CA TYR A 315 -10.69 -10.87 -27.62
C TYR A 315 -9.39 -11.69 -27.74
N LEU A 316 -9.10 -12.56 -26.77
CA LEU A 316 -7.94 -13.45 -26.81
C LEU A 316 -8.04 -14.51 -27.93
N HIS A 317 -9.23 -15.03 -28.22
CA HIS A 317 -9.46 -16.00 -29.29
C HIS A 317 -9.40 -15.36 -30.69
N LYS A 318 -9.76 -14.08 -30.84
CA LYS A 318 -9.57 -13.35 -32.11
C LYS A 318 -8.09 -13.09 -32.40
N SER A 319 -7.26 -13.00 -31.37
CA SER A 319 -5.83 -12.66 -31.50
C SER A 319 -4.90 -13.89 -31.55
N ARG A 320 -5.36 -15.08 -31.17
CA ARG A 320 -4.54 -16.31 -31.16
C ARG A 320 -5.31 -17.57 -31.58
N PRO A 321 -4.66 -18.55 -32.23
CA PRO A 321 -5.28 -19.83 -32.57
C PRO A 321 -5.66 -20.63 -31.31
N GLN A 322 -6.85 -21.24 -31.32
CA GLN A 322 -7.46 -21.96 -30.19
C GLN A 322 -6.55 -23.02 -29.53
N ARG A 323 -5.69 -23.68 -30.32
CA ARG A 323 -4.72 -24.68 -29.85
C ARG A 323 -3.61 -24.07 -28.97
N SER A 324 -3.20 -22.83 -29.25
CA SER A 324 -2.18 -22.10 -28.49
C SER A 324 -2.70 -21.67 -27.10
N LEU A 325 -3.96 -21.24 -27.02
CA LEU A 325 -4.61 -20.82 -25.77
C LEU A 325 -4.72 -21.99 -24.78
N LEU A 326 -5.16 -23.17 -25.25
CA LEU A 326 -5.22 -24.39 -24.44
C LEU A 326 -3.84 -24.92 -24.04
N GLN A 327 -2.83 -24.80 -24.91
CA GLN A 327 -1.45 -25.19 -24.60
C GLN A 327 -0.79 -24.28 -23.56
N GLU A 328 -1.06 -22.96 -23.58
CA GLU A 328 -0.56 -22.01 -22.59
C GLU A 328 -1.16 -22.27 -21.19
N VAL A 329 -2.43 -22.68 -21.17
CA VAL A 329 -3.18 -23.10 -19.99
C VAL A 329 -2.76 -24.50 -19.49
N GLN A 330 -2.17 -25.35 -20.34
CA GLN A 330 -1.52 -26.61 -19.91
C GLN A 330 -0.08 -26.38 -19.44
N PHE A 331 0.65 -25.45 -20.05
CA PHE A 331 2.05 -25.13 -19.71
C PHE A 331 2.21 -24.62 -18.27
N LEU A 332 1.27 -23.80 -17.78
CA LEU A 332 1.30 -23.24 -16.42
C LEU A 332 1.23 -24.28 -15.29
N PHE A 333 0.85 -25.53 -15.60
CA PHE A 333 0.56 -26.57 -14.60
C PHE A 333 1.39 -27.84 -14.76
N ASN A 334 2.11 -27.99 -15.88
CA ASN A 334 3.05 -29.10 -16.08
C ASN A 334 4.45 -28.82 -15.49
N THR A 335 4.68 -27.63 -14.94
CA THR A 335 5.88 -27.37 -14.12
C THR A 335 5.74 -28.14 -12.79
N PRO A 336 6.66 -29.07 -12.48
CA PRO A 336 6.61 -29.81 -11.23
C PRO A 336 6.69 -28.83 -10.06
N ILE A 337 5.68 -28.87 -9.19
CA ILE A 337 5.72 -28.22 -7.88
C ILE A 337 6.85 -28.93 -7.14
N LYS A 338 7.99 -28.24 -6.97
CA LYS A 338 9.02 -28.71 -6.03
C LYS A 338 8.43 -28.57 -4.64
N ASP A 339 8.14 -29.71 -4.02
CA ASP A 339 7.90 -29.78 -2.59
C ASP A 339 9.17 -29.32 -1.86
N GLU A 340 9.04 -28.31 -1.01
CA GLU A 340 10.02 -27.96 0.02
C GLU A 340 9.34 -27.95 1.39
#